data_AF-A0A3N5I3T5-F1
#
_entry.id   AF-A0A3N5I3T5-F1
#
_cell.length_a   1.000
_cell.length_b   1.000
_cell.length_c   1.000
_cell.angle_alpha   90.00
_cell.angle_beta   90.00
_cell.angle_gamma   90.00
#
_symmetry.space_group_name_H-M   'P 1'
#
loop_
_entity.id
_entity.type
_entity.pdbx_description
1 polymer ?
#
loop_
_entity_poly.entity_id
_entity_poly.type
_entity_poly.pdbx_seq_one_letter_code
_entity_poly.pdbx_strand_id
1 'polypeptide(L)'
;MTAINNQWVNSYKRLVPGYEAPVYVSWARRNRSTMIRVPMYKPGKEQATRIEFRSPDPACNPYLSFAVQLAAGLAGIEGKYPIPDPIEEDIYEMNQKGREARGIQSLPGNLYEAGY
;
A
#
# COMPACT_ATOMS: atom_id res chain seq x y z
N MET A 1 1.53 9.56 3.99
CA MET A 1 0.83 9.53 2.68
C MET A 1 -0.65 9.14 2.80
N THR A 2 -1.02 8.30 3.78
CA THR A 2 -2.41 7.82 3.98
C THR A 2 -3.46 8.94 4.08
N ALA A 3 -3.22 10.01 4.85
CA ALA A 3 -4.19 11.11 4.99
C ALA A 3 -4.56 11.77 3.65
N ILE A 4 -3.63 11.84 2.69
CA ILE A 4 -3.89 12.43 1.37
C ILE A 4 -4.67 11.46 0.47
N ASN A 5 -4.41 10.16 0.59
CA ASN A 5 -5.05 9.12 -0.22
C ASN A 5 -6.40 8.63 0.35
N ASN A 6 -6.67 8.92 1.63
CA ASN A 6 -7.83 8.51 2.41
C ASN A 6 -8.30 9.73 3.23
N GLN A 7 -8.89 10.71 2.55
CA GLN A 7 -9.10 12.07 3.07
C GLN A 7 -10.27 12.19 4.06
N TRP A 8 -11.14 11.18 4.12
CA TRP A 8 -12.37 11.23 4.88
C TRP A 8 -12.38 10.21 6.01
N VAL A 9 -13.13 10.49 7.08
CA VAL A 9 -13.35 9.52 8.17
C VAL A 9 -13.88 8.18 7.62
N ASN A 10 -14.73 8.23 6.59
CA ASN A 10 -15.30 7.03 5.97
C ASN A 10 -14.25 6.18 5.22
N SER A 11 -13.16 6.78 4.73
CA SER A 11 -12.07 6.05 4.07
C SER A 11 -11.49 4.94 4.96
N TYR A 12 -11.37 5.20 6.26
CA TYR A 12 -10.80 4.27 7.24
C TYR A 12 -11.75 3.13 7.61
N LYS A 13 -13.07 3.27 7.33
CA LYS A 13 -14.03 2.17 7.49
C LYS A 13 -13.83 1.07 6.44
N ARG A 14 -13.18 1.41 5.32
CA ARG A 14 -12.75 0.45 4.30
C ARG A 14 -11.46 -0.26 4.69
N LEU A 15 -10.56 0.39 5.43
CA LEU A 15 -9.25 -0.15 5.84
C LEU A 15 -9.38 -1.07 7.06
N VAL A 16 -10.22 -2.10 6.93
CA VAL A 16 -10.43 -3.13 7.95
C VAL A 16 -10.03 -4.51 7.38
N PRO A 17 -9.39 -5.39 8.17
CA PRO A 17 -9.03 -6.73 7.71
C PRO A 17 -10.25 -7.51 7.20
N GLY A 18 -10.06 -8.33 6.17
CA GLY A 18 -11.10 -9.25 5.65
C GLY A 18 -11.94 -8.75 4.47
N TYR A 19 -11.75 -7.51 3.99
CA TYR A 19 -12.56 -6.91 2.91
C TYR A 19 -11.74 -6.48 1.68
N GLU A 20 -10.74 -7.28 1.28
CA GLU A 20 -9.78 -7.06 0.17
C GLU A 20 -8.96 -5.75 0.21
N ALA A 21 -9.32 -4.79 1.05
CA ALA A 21 -8.64 -3.51 1.24
C ALA A 21 -7.34 -3.67 2.03
N PRO A 22 -6.21 -3.11 1.56
CA PRO A 22 -4.94 -3.29 2.24
C PRO A 22 -4.92 -2.52 3.57
N VAL A 23 -4.48 -3.19 4.63
CA VAL A 23 -4.35 -2.59 5.98
C VAL A 23 -2.93 -2.65 6.53
N TYR A 24 -2.00 -3.25 5.77
CA TYR A 24 -0.61 -3.42 6.15
C TYR A 24 0.34 -2.88 5.08
N VAL A 25 1.43 -2.25 5.50
CA VAL A 25 2.52 -1.78 4.64
C VAL A 25 3.28 -2.99 4.13
N SER A 26 3.02 -3.37 2.88
CA SER A 26 3.57 -4.57 2.26
C SER A 26 3.50 -4.49 0.72
N TRP A 27 4.32 -5.30 0.05
CA TRP A 27 4.24 -5.47 -1.39
C TRP A 27 4.44 -6.93 -1.80
N ALA A 28 3.87 -7.31 -2.96
CA ALA A 28 4.01 -8.65 -3.52
C ALA A 28 3.65 -8.67 -5.02
N ARG A 29 4.00 -9.78 -5.70
CA ARG A 29 3.71 -9.92 -7.14
C ARG A 29 2.29 -10.44 -7.42
N ARG A 30 1.76 -11.32 -6.58
CA ARG A 30 0.43 -11.95 -6.82
C ARG A 30 -0.59 -11.66 -5.72
N ASN A 31 -0.13 -11.23 -4.55
CA ASN A 31 -0.93 -11.21 -3.35
C ASN A 31 -1.88 -10.00 -3.27
N ARG A 32 -3.20 -10.27 -3.18
CA ARG A 32 -4.25 -9.25 -3.03
C ARG A 32 -4.46 -8.81 -1.57
N SER A 33 -3.73 -9.34 -0.60
CA SER A 33 -3.71 -8.79 0.77
C SER A 33 -2.73 -7.63 0.93
N THR A 34 -1.84 -7.39 -0.06
CA THR A 34 -0.78 -6.38 0.03
C THR A 34 -1.22 -4.99 -0.44
N MET A 35 -0.55 -3.97 0.12
CA MET A 35 -0.78 -2.56 -0.23
C MET A 35 -0.28 -2.20 -1.63
N ILE A 36 0.89 -2.71 -2.01
CA ILE A 36 1.46 -2.54 -3.35
C ILE A 36 1.48 -3.90 -4.05
N ARG A 37 0.74 -4.03 -5.14
CA ARG A 37 0.81 -5.20 -6.02
C ARG A 37 1.67 -4.90 -7.23
N VAL A 38 2.55 -5.82 -7.61
CA VAL A 38 3.33 -5.75 -8.85
C VAL A 38 2.80 -6.81 -9.81
N PRO A 39 1.92 -6.48 -10.77
CA PRO A 39 1.38 -7.44 -11.71
C PRO A 39 2.48 -8.23 -12.42
N MET A 40 2.25 -9.53 -12.59
CA MET A 40 3.22 -10.43 -13.22
C MET A 40 3.62 -9.93 -14.61
N TYR A 41 4.93 -9.87 -14.83
CA TYR A 41 5.52 -9.55 -16.12
C TYR A 41 5.06 -10.54 -17.19
N LYS A 42 4.74 -10.02 -18.38
CA LYS A 42 4.42 -10.83 -19.56
C LYS A 42 5.45 -10.50 -20.65
N PRO A 43 6.26 -11.48 -21.09
CA PRO A 43 7.21 -11.28 -22.19
C PRO A 43 6.53 -10.66 -23.42
N GLY A 44 7.16 -9.64 -24.03
CA GLY A 44 6.59 -8.89 -25.15
C GLY A 44 5.54 -7.84 -24.76
N LYS A 45 5.35 -7.58 -23.46
CA LYS A 45 4.49 -6.52 -22.92
C LYS A 45 5.22 -5.69 -21.87
N GLU A 46 6.46 -5.31 -22.15
CA GLU A 46 7.35 -4.55 -21.27
C GLU A 46 6.69 -3.23 -20.82
N GLN A 47 5.99 -2.56 -21.73
CA GLN A 47 5.24 -1.31 -21.49
C GLN A 47 4.07 -1.44 -20.50
N ALA A 48 3.64 -2.67 -20.17
CA ALA A 48 2.58 -2.91 -19.20
C ALA A 48 3.09 -3.08 -17.76
N THR A 49 4.41 -3.07 -17.56
CA THR A 49 5.06 -3.15 -16.25
C THR A 49 4.67 -1.94 -15.41
N ARG A 50 4.12 -2.20 -14.23
CA ARG A 50 3.62 -1.15 -13.33
C ARG A 50 3.59 -1.65 -11.89
N ILE A 51 3.36 -0.72 -10.98
CA ILE A 51 2.93 -1.01 -9.62
C ILE A 51 1.46 -0.61 -9.47
N GLU A 52 0.76 -1.30 -8.59
CA GLU A 52 -0.62 -0.99 -8.24
C GLU A 52 -0.68 -0.67 -6.76
N PHE A 53 -0.87 0.62 -6.45
CA PHE A 53 -1.05 1.09 -5.09
C PHE A 53 -2.53 1.09 -4.72
N ARG A 54 -2.90 0.27 -3.73
CA ARG A 54 -4.30 -0.12 -3.46
C ARG A 54 -4.94 0.56 -2.24
N SER A 55 -4.15 1.39 -1.54
CA SER A 55 -4.62 2.16 -0.39
C SER A 55 -5.58 3.30 -0.73
N PRO A 56 -5.43 4.05 -1.84
CA PRO A 56 -6.34 5.16 -2.15
C PRO A 56 -7.78 4.68 -2.34
N ASP A 57 -8.72 5.54 -1.98
CA ASP A 57 -10.15 5.37 -2.26
C ASP A 57 -10.66 6.49 -3.19
N PRO A 58 -11.82 6.33 -3.84
CA PRO A 58 -12.28 7.29 -4.86
C PRO A 58 -12.73 8.64 -4.30
N ALA A 59 -12.84 8.80 -2.98
CA ALA A 59 -13.21 10.07 -2.34
C ALA A 59 -12.01 11.01 -2.13
N CYS A 60 -10.78 10.56 -2.41
CA CYS A 60 -9.60 11.42 -2.38
C CYS A 60 -9.55 12.37 -3.58
N ASN A 61 -8.89 13.54 -3.40
CA ASN A 61 -8.54 14.40 -4.53
C ASN A 61 -7.48 13.69 -5.41
N PRO A 62 -7.78 13.37 -6.68
CA PRO A 62 -6.88 12.58 -7.52
C PRO A 62 -5.58 13.33 -7.85
N TYR A 63 -5.60 14.67 -7.94
CA TYR A 63 -4.40 15.45 -8.20
C TYR A 63 -3.41 15.36 -7.05
N LEU A 64 -3.90 15.52 -5.81
CA LEU A 64 -3.06 15.40 -4.62
C LEU A 64 -2.57 13.97 -4.44
N SER A 65 -3.44 12.98 -4.66
CA SER A 65 -3.11 11.56 -4.60
C SER A 65 -1.98 11.19 -5.56
N PHE A 66 -2.05 11.60 -6.83
CA PHE A 66 -0.98 11.34 -7.78
C PHE A 66 0.30 12.14 -7.48
N ALA A 67 0.18 13.40 -7.04
CA ALA A 67 1.34 14.21 -6.69
C ALA A 67 2.16 13.58 -5.56
N VAL A 68 1.51 13.13 -4.48
CA VAL A 68 2.24 12.50 -3.35
C VAL A 68 2.80 11.13 -3.71
N GLN A 69 2.11 10.35 -4.55
CA GLN A 69 2.62 9.07 -5.05
C GLN A 69 3.88 9.25 -5.90
N LEU A 70 3.88 10.22 -6.81
CA LEU A 70 5.05 10.56 -7.62
C LEU A 70 6.21 11.06 -6.75
N ALA A 71 5.94 11.98 -5.83
CA ALA A 71 6.95 12.52 -4.92
C ALA A 71 7.59 11.43 -4.05
N ALA A 72 6.77 10.52 -3.48
CA ALA A 72 7.27 9.40 -2.68
C ALA A 72 8.13 8.42 -3.51
N GLY A 73 7.71 8.14 -4.76
CA GLY A 73 8.47 7.30 -5.68
C GLY A 73 9.82 7.91 -6.06
N LEU A 74 9.85 9.20 -6.41
CA LEU A 74 11.08 9.91 -6.75
C LEU A 74 12.03 10.00 -5.56
N ALA A 75 11.52 10.32 -4.36
CA ALA A 75 12.33 10.35 -3.14
C ALA A 75 12.99 9.00 -2.85
N GLY A 76 12.28 7.88 -3.06
CA GLY A 76 12.85 6.54 -2.90
C GLY A 76 13.95 6.22 -3.91
N ILE A 77 13.82 6.68 -5.15
CA ILE A 77 14.84 6.53 -6.20
C ILE A 77 16.08 7.36 -5.87
N GLU A 78 15.90 8.66 -5.60
CA GLU A 78 17.00 9.58 -5.30
C GLU A 78 17.76 9.18 -4.04
N GLY A 79 17.02 8.84 -2.98
CA GLY A 79 17.57 8.39 -1.71
C GLY A 79 18.04 6.94 -1.67
N LYS A 80 17.83 6.16 -2.74
CA LYS A 80 18.15 4.73 -2.84
C LYS A 80 17.63 3.93 -1.65
N TYR A 81 16.36 4.15 -1.30
CA TYR A 81 15.78 3.51 -0.11
C TYR A 81 15.78 1.98 -0.25
N PRO A 82 16.12 1.23 0.82
CA PRO A 82 16.07 -0.21 0.79
C PRO A 82 14.64 -0.67 0.56
N ILE A 83 14.46 -1.62 -0.35
CA ILE A 83 13.17 -2.26 -0.61
C ILE A 83 13.10 -3.52 0.27
N PRO A 84 12.09 -3.66 1.16
CA PRO A 84 11.94 -4.87 1.96
C PRO A 84 11.60 -6.07 1.08
N ASP A 85 11.80 -7.28 1.61
CA ASP A 85 11.42 -8.50 0.90
C ASP A 85 9.90 -8.55 0.61
N PRO A 86 9.48 -9.13 -0.53
CA PRO A 86 8.07 -9.26 -0.87
C PRO A 86 7.36 -10.23 0.08
N ILE A 87 6.11 -9.93 0.42
CA ILE A 87 5.27 -10.75 1.31
C ILE A 87 4.23 -11.49 0.48
N GLU A 88 4.61 -12.67 -0.03
CA GLU A 88 3.74 -13.47 -0.91
C GLU A 88 2.66 -14.27 -0.15
N GLU A 89 2.79 -14.41 1.17
CA GLU A 89 1.82 -15.06 2.06
C GLU A 89 0.64 -14.13 2.39
N ASP A 90 -0.55 -14.69 2.64
CA ASP A 90 -1.71 -13.88 3.04
C ASP A 90 -1.50 -13.25 4.42
N ILE A 91 -1.38 -11.92 4.47
CA ILE A 91 -1.11 -11.17 5.69
C ILE A 91 -2.34 -11.17 6.62
N TYR A 92 -3.55 -11.39 6.08
CA TYR A 92 -4.77 -11.48 6.88
C TYR A 92 -4.79 -12.73 7.76
N GLU A 93 -4.14 -13.81 7.33
CA GLU A 93 -4.03 -15.05 8.10
C GLU A 93 -2.86 -15.05 9.10
N MET A 94 -1.93 -14.09 8.96
CA MET A 94 -0.84 -13.95 9.93
C MET A 94 -1.39 -13.49 11.28
N ASN A 95 -0.85 -14.04 12.37
CA ASN A 95 -1.10 -13.49 13.70
C ASN A 95 -0.24 -12.23 13.93
N GLN A 96 -0.55 -11.48 14.98
CA GLN A 96 0.15 -10.23 15.31
C GLN A 96 1.67 -10.43 15.49
N LYS A 97 2.07 -11.48 16.21
CA LYS A 97 3.49 -11.79 16.44
C LYS A 97 4.24 -12.08 15.13
N GLY A 98 3.62 -12.80 14.21
CA GLY A 98 4.18 -13.11 12.89
C GLY A 98 4.37 -11.86 12.03
N ARG A 99 3.45 -10.90 12.12
CA ARG A 99 3.60 -9.59 11.46
C ARG A 99 4.74 -8.77 12.04
N GLU A 100 4.80 -8.67 13.36
CA GLU A 100 5.85 -7.93 14.08
C GLU A 100 7.24 -8.50 13.80
N ALA A 101 7.40 -9.83 13.83
CA ALA A 101 8.66 -10.51 13.53
C ALA A 101 9.17 -10.23 12.10
N ARG A 102 8.27 -9.92 11.17
CA ARG A 102 8.58 -9.56 9.78
C ARG A 102 8.65 -8.05 9.54
N GLY A 103 8.50 -7.23 10.59
CA GLY A 103 8.50 -5.78 10.47
C GLY A 103 7.30 -5.21 9.69
N ILE A 104 6.19 -5.94 9.63
CA ILE A 104 4.98 -5.52 8.89
C ILE A 104 4.23 -4.48 9.72
N GLN A 105 4.21 -3.25 9.23
CA GLN A 105 3.50 -2.13 9.87
C GLN A 105 2.04 -2.07 9.41
N SER A 106 1.14 -1.63 10.28
CA SER A 106 -0.25 -1.33 9.93
C SER A 106 -0.39 0.07 9.35
N LEU A 107 -1.37 0.27 8.46
CA LEU A 107 -1.84 1.61 8.10
C LEU A 107 -2.54 2.26 9.30
N PRO A 108 -2.60 3.60 9.35
CA PRO A 108 -3.40 4.32 10.35
C PRO A 108 -4.84 3.82 10.38
N GLY A 109 -5.39 3.61 11.57
CA GLY A 109 -6.74 3.08 11.78
C GLY A 109 -7.84 4.13 11.67
N ASN A 110 -7.49 5.41 11.67
CA ASN A 110 -8.42 6.53 11.54
C ASN A 110 -7.73 7.78 10.97
N LEU A 111 -8.54 8.77 10.58
CA LEU A 111 -8.05 10.02 9.98
C LEU A 111 -7.16 10.83 10.92
N TYR A 112 -7.40 10.76 12.23
CA TYR A 112 -6.58 11.47 13.22
C TYR A 112 -5.15 10.91 13.21
N GLU A 113 -5.00 9.59 13.37
CA GLU A 113 -3.70 8.90 13.29
C GLU A 113 -2.97 9.13 11.97
N ALA A 114 -3.70 9.30 10.86
CA ALA A 114 -3.08 9.52 9.56
C ALA A 114 -2.50 10.93 9.35
N GLY A 115 -2.94 11.89 10.17
CA GLY A 115 -2.49 13.28 10.13
C GLY A 115 -1.22 13.57 10.94
N TYR A 116 -0.78 12.61 11.77
CA TYR A 116 0.47 12.64 12.53
C TYR A 116 1.49 11.66 11.95
#